data_AF-A7T646-F1
#
_entry.id   AF-A7T646-F1
#
_cell.length_a   1.000
_cell.length_b   1.000
_cell.length_c   1.000
_cell.angle_alpha   90.00
_cell.angle_beta   90.00
_cell.angle_gamma   90.00
#
_symmetry.space_group_name_H-M   'P 1'
#
loop_
_entity.id
_entity.type
_entity.pdbx_description
1 polymer ?
#
loop_
_entity_poly.entity_id
_entity_poly.type
_entity_poly.pdbx_seq_one_letter_code
_entity_poly.pdbx_strand_id
1 'polypeptide(L)'
;MNVHISYSITLLDGKWHHVCVTWENEQGRWVLFVDGSAVENGIVSTGEELTEGNLVIGQEQGKKAGQFESTQSFLGNVTSVNVWSHVISDDEVRSLSRDCPSLAQGNVMGWEEVLNKIKGNVQVIKGKKCNL
;
A
#
# COMPACT_ATOMS: atom_id res chain seq x y z
N MET A 1 13.69 -13.35 0.66
CA MET A 1 14.57 -12.27 0.19
C MET A 1 13.88 -10.96 0.54
N ASN A 2 14.55 -10.02 1.20
CA ASN A 2 13.97 -8.70 1.47
C ASN A 2 14.48 -7.74 0.40
N VAL A 3 13.57 -7.17 -0.37
CA VAL A 3 13.87 -6.17 -1.38
C VAL A 3 13.51 -4.80 -0.81
N HIS A 4 14.47 -3.89 -0.79
CA HIS A 4 14.25 -2.50 -0.41
C HIS A 4 14.51 -1.61 -1.62
N ILE A 5 13.50 -0.82 -1.99
CA ILE A 5 13.60 0.22 -3.00
C ILE A 5 13.49 1.55 -2.26
N SER A 6 14.40 2.49 -2.53
CA SER A 6 14.39 3.82 -1.92
C SER A 6 14.30 4.88 -3.02
N TYR A 7 13.38 5.82 -2.84
CA TYR A 7 13.18 6.97 -3.71
C TYR A 7 12.98 8.23 -2.86
N SER A 8 13.54 9.35 -3.28
CA SER A 8 13.47 10.61 -2.55
C SER A 8 12.24 11.41 -2.97
N ILE A 9 11.16 11.27 -2.21
CA ILE A 9 9.96 12.10 -2.34
C ILE A 9 9.55 12.69 -0.98
N THR A 10 9.09 13.94 -0.98
CA THR A 10 8.61 14.61 0.23
C THR A 10 7.12 14.33 0.43
N LEU A 11 6.80 13.33 1.24
CA LEU A 11 5.42 13.00 1.66
C LEU A 11 5.09 13.45 3.09
N LEU A 12 6.09 13.99 3.79
CA LEU A 12 5.97 14.40 5.19
C LEU A 12 5.61 15.89 5.30
N ASP A 13 4.61 16.33 4.54
CA ASP A 13 4.15 17.73 4.49
C ASP A 13 2.87 18.00 5.32
N GLY A 14 2.36 16.96 5.99
CA GLY A 14 1.14 17.03 6.81
C GLY A 14 -0.16 16.87 6.03
N LYS A 15 -0.12 16.53 4.73
CA LYS A 15 -1.30 16.26 3.91
C LYS A 15 -1.49 14.77 3.66
N TRP A 16 -2.70 14.44 3.18
CA TRP A 16 -2.96 13.11 2.66
C TRP A 16 -2.34 12.97 1.27
N HIS A 17 -1.69 11.82 1.06
CA HIS A 17 -1.18 11.41 -0.24
C HIS A 17 -1.73 10.02 -0.58
N HIS A 18 -2.07 9.83 -1.84
CA HIS A 18 -2.37 8.51 -2.37
C HIS A 18 -1.08 7.86 -2.87
N VAL A 19 -0.73 6.69 -2.32
CA VAL A 19 0.46 5.92 -2.73
C VAL A 19 0.01 4.57 -3.27
N CYS A 20 0.48 4.23 -4.46
CA CYS A 20 0.25 2.91 -5.08
C CYS A 20 1.57 2.37 -5.63
N VAL A 21 1.80 1.07 -5.45
CA VAL A 21 2.93 0.36 -6.05
C VAL A 21 2.37 -0.81 -6.84
N THR A 22 2.79 -0.92 -8.09
CA THR A 22 2.52 -2.10 -8.92
C THR A 22 3.80 -2.92 -9.08
N TRP A 23 3.65 -4.23 -9.23
CA TRP A 23 4.74 -5.14 -9.58
C TRP A 23 4.18 -6.34 -10.36
N GLU A 24 4.89 -6.79 -11.38
CA GLU A 24 4.62 -8.03 -12.11
C GLU A 24 5.84 -8.95 -12.12
N ASN A 25 5.60 -10.25 -12.14
CA ASN A 25 6.66 -11.24 -11.99
C ASN A 25 7.38 -11.60 -13.30
N GLU A 26 6.72 -11.57 -14.45
CA GLU A 26 7.28 -12.05 -15.72
C GLU A 26 8.59 -11.32 -16.06
N GLN A 27 8.61 -10.00 -15.94
CA GLN A 27 9.77 -9.17 -16.21
C GLN A 27 10.28 -8.44 -14.97
N GLY A 28 9.57 -8.55 -13.84
CA GLY A 28 9.95 -7.92 -12.57
C GLY A 28 9.65 -6.42 -12.54
N ARG A 29 8.86 -5.89 -13.48
CA ARG A 29 8.62 -4.44 -13.56
C ARG A 29 7.80 -3.99 -12.35
N TRP A 30 8.23 -2.89 -11.76
CA TRP A 30 7.47 -2.18 -10.74
C TRP A 30 7.35 -0.70 -11.07
N VAL A 31 6.28 -0.07 -10.59
CA VAL A 31 6.04 1.37 -10.71
C VAL A 31 5.52 1.89 -9.37
N LEU A 32 6.08 3.00 -8.90
CA LEU A 32 5.59 3.78 -7.77
C LEU A 32 4.77 4.95 -8.29
N PHE A 33 3.54 5.06 -7.79
CA PHE A 33 2.64 6.17 -8.07
C PHE A 33 2.39 6.98 -6.80
N VAL A 34 2.39 8.29 -6.95
CA VAL A 34 2.01 9.25 -5.91
C VAL A 34 0.99 10.21 -6.48
N ASP A 35 -0.12 10.36 -5.76
CA ASP A 35 -1.26 11.21 -6.12
C ASP A 35 -1.82 10.95 -7.54
N GLY A 36 -1.68 9.71 -8.01
CA GLY A 36 -2.18 9.25 -9.30
C GLY A 36 -1.20 9.39 -10.47
N SER A 37 0.03 9.85 -10.21
CA SER A 37 1.10 9.99 -11.19
C SER A 37 2.24 9.01 -10.90
N ALA A 38 2.75 8.35 -11.95
CA ALA A 38 3.97 7.55 -11.84
C ALA A 38 5.16 8.48 -11.53
N VAL A 39 5.89 8.18 -10.45
CA VAL A 39 7.04 8.99 -10.00
C VAL A 39 8.36 8.25 -10.09
N GLU A 40 8.33 6.92 -10.09
CA GLU A 40 9.52 6.08 -10.24
C GLU A 40 9.15 4.69 -10.76
N ASN A 41 10.07 4.03 -11.44
CA ASN A 41 9.89 2.65 -11.91
C ASN A 41 11.20 1.88 -11.95
N GLY A 42 11.12 0.56 -12.06
CA GLY A 42 12.32 -0.27 -12.21
C GLY A 42 12.01 -1.73 -12.47
N ILE A 43 13.04 -2.56 -12.34
CA ILE A 43 12.97 -4.01 -12.47
C ILE A 43 13.52 -4.63 -11.19
N VAL A 44 12.78 -5.56 -10.60
CA VAL A 44 13.20 -6.35 -9.45
C VAL A 44 12.49 -7.70 -9.40
N SER A 45 13.17 -8.72 -8.89
CA SER A 45 12.58 -10.04 -8.63
C SER A 45 11.92 -10.67 -9.87
N THR A 46 12.55 -10.55 -11.04
CA THR A 46 12.09 -11.19 -12.28
C THR A 46 11.96 -12.71 -12.12
N GLY A 47 10.81 -13.24 -12.49
CA GLY A 47 10.45 -14.66 -12.40
C GLY A 47 10.01 -15.14 -11.00
N GLU A 48 10.03 -14.28 -9.98
CA GLU A 48 9.65 -14.67 -8.62
C GLU A 48 8.13 -14.79 -8.46
N GLU A 49 7.66 -15.72 -7.62
CA GLU A 49 6.23 -15.89 -7.33
C GLU A 49 5.91 -15.60 -5.86
N LEU A 50 4.85 -14.82 -5.64
CA LEU A 50 4.30 -14.58 -4.30
C LEU A 50 3.18 -15.60 -4.04
N THR A 51 3.47 -16.65 -3.28
CA THR A 51 2.53 -17.75 -3.02
C THR A 51 1.83 -17.63 -1.66
N GLU A 52 2.61 -17.47 -0.59
CA GLU A 52 2.11 -17.32 0.78
C GLU A 52 2.81 -16.17 1.51
N GLY A 53 2.07 -15.45 2.36
CA GLY A 53 2.62 -14.31 3.10
C GLY A 53 1.75 -13.82 4.25
N ASN A 54 2.25 -12.82 4.96
CA ASN A 54 1.47 -12.04 5.92
C ASN A 54 1.57 -10.57 5.52
N LEU A 55 0.42 -9.90 5.48
CA LEU A 55 0.36 -8.46 5.38
C LEU A 55 0.32 -7.87 6.79
N VAL A 56 1.33 -7.08 7.12
CA VAL A 56 1.37 -6.27 8.35
C VAL A 56 1.43 -4.81 7.92
N ILE A 57 0.52 -4.01 8.46
CA ILE A 57 0.46 -2.57 8.22
C ILE A 57 0.92 -1.87 9.49
N GLY A 58 1.87 -0.95 9.34
CA GLY A 58 2.35 -0.08 10.40
C GLY A 58 3.54 -0.61 11.22
N GLN A 59 4.02 -1.82 10.93
CA GLN A 59 5.21 -2.41 11.56
C GLN A 59 6.04 -3.15 10.52
N GLU A 60 7.36 -3.05 10.62
CA GLU A 60 8.31 -3.89 9.89
C GLU A 60 8.31 -5.31 10.47
N GLN A 61 8.42 -6.34 9.62
CA GLN A 61 8.41 -7.75 10.03
C GLN A 61 9.83 -8.32 10.12
N GLY A 62 10.41 -8.43 11.32
CA GLY A 62 11.65 -9.18 11.55
C GLY A 62 11.48 -10.71 11.39
N LYS A 63 10.26 -11.21 11.62
CA LYS A 63 9.79 -12.57 11.30
C LYS A 63 8.34 -12.54 10.83
N LYS A 64 7.87 -13.65 10.26
CA LYS A 64 6.47 -13.84 9.82
C LYS A 64 5.49 -13.37 10.91
N ALA A 65 4.82 -12.25 10.65
CA ALA A 65 3.88 -11.58 11.54
C ALA A 65 4.39 -11.32 12.98
N GLY A 66 5.70 -11.05 13.17
CA GLY A 66 6.25 -10.77 14.49
C GLY A 66 7.68 -10.23 14.48
N GLN A 67 8.28 -10.14 15.67
CA GLN A 67 9.56 -9.46 15.91
C GLN A 67 9.58 -8.01 15.40
N PHE A 68 8.56 -7.26 15.80
CA PHE A 68 8.43 -5.85 15.44
C PHE A 68 9.34 -5.00 16.33
N GLU A 69 10.00 -4.01 15.71
CA GLU A 69 10.83 -3.03 16.41
C GLU A 69 10.15 -1.65 16.38
N SER A 70 10.00 -1.01 17.55
CA SER A 70 9.29 0.27 17.66
C SER A 70 9.93 1.39 16.84
N THR A 71 11.24 1.34 16.64
CA THR A 71 12.03 2.28 15.83
C THR A 71 11.72 2.18 14.32
N GLN A 72 11.10 1.09 13.88
CA GLN A 72 10.70 0.85 12.49
C GLN A 72 9.17 0.90 12.31
N SER A 73 8.46 1.41 13.30
CA SER A 73 7.01 1.58 13.22
C SER A 73 6.62 2.77 12.34
N PHE A 74 5.50 2.63 11.65
CA PHE A 74 4.89 3.76 10.95
C PHE A 74 4.13 4.63 11.95
N LEU A 75 4.41 5.92 11.95
CA LEU A 75 3.67 6.91 12.73
C LEU A 75 2.91 7.84 11.79
N GLY A 76 1.61 7.63 11.68
CA GLY A 76 0.73 8.43 10.82
C GLY A 76 -0.66 7.81 10.70
N ASN A 77 -1.45 8.37 9.79
CA ASN A 77 -2.79 7.88 9.51
C ASN A 77 -2.78 7.10 8.19
N VAL A 78 -3.54 6.02 8.13
CA VAL A 78 -3.74 5.20 6.92
C VAL A 78 -5.22 5.02 6.69
N THR A 79 -5.64 5.08 5.43
CA THR A 79 -7.02 4.77 5.00
C THR A 79 -6.99 4.08 3.64
N SER A 80 -8.09 3.43 3.28
CA SER A 80 -8.36 2.96 1.91
C SER A 80 -7.30 1.97 1.37
N VAL A 81 -6.70 1.16 2.24
CA VAL A 81 -5.75 0.11 1.83
C VAL A 81 -6.47 -0.98 1.04
N ASN A 82 -5.95 -1.27 -0.15
CA ASN A 82 -6.45 -2.31 -1.03
C ASN A 82 -5.26 -3.04 -1.68
N VAL A 83 -5.43 -4.33 -1.95
CA VAL A 83 -4.41 -5.19 -2.57
C VAL A 83 -5.06 -6.01 -3.68
N TRP A 84 -4.39 -6.06 -4.83
CA TRP A 84 -4.80 -6.82 -6.00
C TRP A 84 -3.77 -7.90 -6.34
N SER A 85 -4.24 -8.98 -6.96
CA SER A 85 -3.39 -10.08 -7.45
C SER A 85 -2.84 -9.83 -8.87
N HIS A 86 -3.00 -8.61 -9.39
CA HIS A 86 -2.59 -8.22 -10.74
C HIS A 86 -2.21 -6.74 -10.76
N VAL A 87 -1.49 -6.34 -11.82
CA VAL A 87 -1.20 -4.93 -12.07
C VAL A 87 -2.46 -4.21 -12.51
N ILE A 88 -2.90 -3.24 -11.71
CA ILE A 88 -3.97 -2.31 -12.09
C ILE A 88 -3.41 -1.26 -13.06
N SER A 89 -4.28 -0.73 -13.93
CA SER A 89 -3.87 0.23 -14.97
C SER A 89 -3.57 1.62 -14.40
N ASP A 90 -2.73 2.40 -15.10
CA ASP A 90 -2.44 3.80 -14.74
C ASP A 90 -3.70 4.66 -14.60
N ASP A 91 -4.72 4.43 -15.44
CA ASP A 91 -6.00 5.13 -15.38
C ASP A 91 -6.81 4.74 -14.14
N GLU A 92 -6.74 3.47 -13.73
CA GLU A 92 -7.34 3.01 -12.49
C GLU A 92 -6.62 3.62 -11.28
N VAL A 93 -5.29 3.63 -11.26
CA VAL A 93 -4.51 4.29 -10.20
C VAL A 93 -4.86 5.79 -10.09
N ARG A 94 -4.99 6.48 -11.22
CA ARG A 94 -5.38 7.91 -11.26
C ARG A 94 -6.82 8.13 -10.81
N SER A 95 -7.71 7.16 -11.03
CA SER A 95 -9.09 7.21 -10.55
C SER A 95 -9.13 7.04 -9.02
N LEU A 96 -8.34 6.11 -8.49
CA LEU A 96 -8.23 5.82 -7.06
C LEU A 96 -7.59 6.95 -6.25
N SER A 97 -6.75 7.80 -6.87
CA SER A 97 -6.08 8.90 -6.17
C SER A 97 -6.95 10.12 -5.91
N ARG A 98 -8.17 10.17 -6.43
CA ARG A 98 -9.07 11.31 -6.29
C ARG A 98 -9.78 11.30 -4.94
N ASP A 99 -10.25 12.47 -4.51
CA ASP A 99 -10.92 12.69 -3.20
C ASP A 99 -12.14 11.79 -2.96
N CYS A 100 -12.69 11.21 -4.02
CA CYS A 100 -13.73 10.19 -3.98
C CYS A 100 -13.33 8.99 -4.83
N PRO A 101 -12.44 8.13 -4.32
CA PRO A 101 -12.13 6.88 -5.00
C PRO A 101 -13.44 6.11 -5.15
N SER A 102 -13.57 5.35 -6.24
CA SER A 102 -14.62 4.32 -6.32
C SER A 102 -14.57 3.44 -5.06
N LEU A 103 -15.65 2.71 -4.75
CA LEU A 103 -15.65 1.65 -3.73
C LEU A 103 -14.76 0.48 -4.21
N ALA A 104 -13.50 0.79 -4.52
CA ALA A 104 -12.51 -0.13 -5.00
C ALA A 104 -12.30 -1.16 -3.91
N GLN A 105 -12.48 -2.40 -4.31
CA GLN A 105 -12.32 -3.55 -3.45
C GLN A 105 -11.23 -4.39 -4.08
N GLY A 106 -10.04 -4.33 -3.46
CA GLY A 106 -8.95 -5.23 -3.84
C GLY A 106 -9.40 -6.69 -3.72
N ASN A 107 -9.08 -7.51 -4.72
CA ASN A 107 -9.51 -8.91 -4.74
C ASN A 107 -8.69 -9.81 -3.79
N VAL A 108 -7.54 -9.33 -3.30
CA VAL A 108 -6.72 -10.01 -2.29
C VAL A 108 -7.03 -9.47 -0.89
N MET A 109 -7.16 -8.15 -0.76
CA MET A 109 -7.55 -7.52 0.50
C MET A 109 -8.22 -6.18 0.21
N GLY A 110 -9.35 -5.91 0.86
CA GLY A 110 -10.04 -4.63 0.82
C GLY A 110 -10.04 -3.91 2.17
N TRP A 111 -10.29 -2.60 2.16
CA TRP A 111 -10.22 -1.76 3.37
C TRP A 111 -11.13 -2.23 4.51
N GLU A 112 -12.35 -2.67 4.20
CA GLU A 112 -13.29 -3.19 5.21
C GLU A 112 -12.73 -4.46 5.90
N GLU A 113 -11.98 -5.30 5.18
CA GLU A 113 -11.31 -6.46 5.77
C GLU A 113 -10.14 -6.06 6.67
N VAL A 114 -9.37 -5.03 6.27
CA VAL A 114 -8.29 -4.47 7.10
C VAL A 114 -8.83 -3.97 8.44
N LEU A 115 -9.96 -3.26 8.42
CA LEU A 115 -10.62 -2.75 9.65
C LEU A 115 -11.01 -3.88 10.62
N ASN A 116 -11.28 -5.09 10.13
CA ASN A 116 -11.62 -6.25 10.95
C ASN A 116 -10.38 -7.00 11.51
N LYS A 117 -9.16 -6.61 11.11
CA LYS A 117 -7.90 -7.29 11.50
C LYS A 117 -6.97 -6.41 12.34
N ILE A 118 -7.48 -5.34 12.93
CA ILE A 118 -6.71 -4.40 13.76
C ILE A 118 -6.21 -5.08 15.04
N LYS A 119 -4.93 -4.87 15.37
CA LYS A 119 -4.28 -5.36 16.59
C LYS A 119 -3.41 -4.28 17.21
N GLY A 120 -3.29 -4.29 18.54
CA GLY A 120 -2.45 -3.35 19.28
C GLY A 120 -3.11 -1.98 19.48
N ASN A 121 -2.30 -0.97 19.72
CA ASN A 121 -2.76 0.39 20.01
C ASN A 121 -2.98 1.20 18.74
N VAL A 122 -4.11 0.96 18.06
CA VAL A 122 -4.50 1.65 16.83
C VAL A 122 -5.83 2.37 17.06
N GLN A 123 -5.89 3.65 16.75
CA GLN A 123 -7.11 4.44 16.82
C GLN A 123 -7.86 4.40 15.49
N VAL A 124 -9.10 3.92 15.50
CA VAL A 124 -9.99 3.97 14.34
C VAL A 124 -10.77 5.28 14.35
N ILE A 125 -10.50 6.14 13.36
CA ILE A 125 -11.21 7.42 13.18
C ILE A 125 -12.20 7.23 12.04
N LYS A 126 -13.50 7.41 12.31
CA LYS A 126 -14.54 7.37 11.28
C LYS A 126 -14.56 8.70 10.52
N GLY A 127 -13.94 8.72 9.34
CA GLY A 127 -14.07 9.82 8.37
C GLY A 127 -15.32 9.65 7.50
N LYS A 128 -15.82 10.74 6.92
CA LYS A 128 -16.84 10.64 5.87
C LYS A 128 -16.19 10.06 4.61
N LYS A 129 -16.81 9.02 4.04
CA LYS A 129 -16.33 8.27 2.86
C LYS A 129 -16.14 9.16 1.63
N CYS A 130 -16.92 10.24 1.57
CA CYS A 130 -16.92 11.38 0.66
C CYS A 130 -17.97 12.35 1.20
N ASN A 131 -17.80 13.67 1.06
CA ASN A 131 -18.97 14.55 1.06
C ASN A 131 -19.50 14.53 -0.38
N LEU A 132 -20.70 13.98 -0.60
CA LEU A 132 -21.51 14.35 -1.76
C LEU A 132 -22.02 15.78 -1.56
#